data_AF-A0A964YGD9-F1
#
_entry.id   AF-A0A964YGD9-F1
#
_cell.length_a   1.000
_cell.length_b   1.000
_cell.length_c   1.000
_cell.angle_alpha   90.00
_cell.angle_beta   90.00
_cell.angle_gamma   90.00
#
_symmetry.space_group_name_H-M   'P 1'
#
loop_
_entity.id
_entity.type
_entity.pdbx_description
1 polymer ?
#
loop_
_entity_poly.entity_id
_entity_poly.type
_entity_poly.pdbx_seq_one_letter_code
_entity_poly.pdbx_strand_id
1 'polypeptide(L)' 'IESAKRVNGGEVLSTHIIARPHENLEYVLPIRYTEAVEQFRT' A
#
# COMPACT_ATOMS: atom_id res chain seq x y z
N ILE A 1 -3.67 9.37 -7.00
CA ILE A 1 -5.07 9.87 -6.86
C ILE A 1 -5.77 9.94 -8.22
N GLU A 2 -5.11 10.43 -9.29
CA GLU A 2 -5.74 10.55 -10.61
C GLU A 2 -6.28 9.25 -11.21
N SER A 3 -5.64 8.11 -10.95
CA SER A 3 -6.11 6.81 -11.45
C SER A 3 -7.53 6.46 -10.97
N ALA A 4 -7.94 6.92 -9.78
CA ALA A 4 -9.28 6.68 -9.27
C ALA A 4 -10.36 7.42 -10.09
N LYS A 5 -10.03 8.57 -10.69
CA LYS A 5 -10.95 9.32 -11.58
C LYS A 5 -11.28 8.56 -12.86
N ARG A 6 -10.49 7.54 -13.22
CA ARG A 6 -10.69 6.72 -14.41
C ARG A 6 -11.65 5.53 -14.16
N VAL A 7 -12.04 5.30 -12.91
CA VAL A 7 -12.96 4.23 -12.52
C VAL A 7 -14.36 4.80 -12.40
N ASN A 8 -15.32 4.26 -13.17
CA ASN A 8 -16.71 4.69 -13.07
C ASN A 8 -17.26 4.36 -11.67
N GLY A 9 -17.74 5.37 -10.95
CA GLY A 9 -18.21 5.23 -9.56
C GLY A 9 -17.10 5.05 -8.52
N GLY A 10 -15.83 5.19 -8.89
CA GLY A 10 -14.70 5.11 -7.95
C GLY A 10 -14.47 6.43 -7.19
N GLU A 11 -14.28 6.35 -5.88
CA GLU A 11 -13.99 7.49 -5.00
C GLU A 11 -12.77 7.20 -4.10
N VAL A 12 -11.92 8.21 -3.86
CA VAL A 12 -10.79 8.12 -2.92
C VAL A 12 -11.18 8.76 -1.61
N LEU A 13 -11.16 7.99 -0.52
CA LEU A 13 -11.48 8.48 0.82
C LEU A 13 -10.26 9.07 1.54
N SER A 14 -9.12 8.37 1.49
CA SER A 14 -7.87 8.86 2.10
C SER A 14 -6.64 8.18 1.49
N THR A 15 -5.50 8.85 1.58
CA THR A 15 -4.18 8.31 1.20
C THR A 15 -3.15 8.76 2.23
N HIS A 16 -2.23 7.87 2.64
CA HIS A 16 -1.19 8.20 3.60
C HIS A 16 0.13 7.52 3.22
N ILE A 17 1.25 8.20 3.47
CA ILE A 17 2.60 7.69 3.20
C ILE A 17 3.44 7.87 4.45
N ILE A 18 4.02 6.77 4.94
CA ILE A 18 4.98 6.76 6.03
C ILE A 18 6.33 6.41 5.44
N ALA A 19 7.24 7.39 5.37
CA ALA A 19 8.53 7.22 4.68
C ALA A 19 9.43 6.15 5.31
N ARG A 20 9.31 5.92 6.63
CA ARG A 20 10.08 4.95 7.41
C ARG A 20 9.19 4.35 8.51
N PRO A 21 8.42 3.28 8.21
CA PRO A 21 7.60 2.62 9.22
C PRO A 21 8.49 1.99 10.30
N HIS A 22 8.00 1.97 11.54
CA HIS A 22 8.64 1.27 12.64
C HIS A 22 8.48 -0.25 12.48
N GLU A 23 9.53 -1.02 12.72
CA GLU A 23 9.58 -2.48 12.45
C GLU A 23 8.41 -3.28 13.06
N ASN A 24 8.02 -2.96 14.31
CA ASN A 24 6.87 -3.59 14.97
C ASN A 24 5.58 -3.59 14.11
N LEU A 25 5.38 -2.58 13.25
CA LEU A 25 4.21 -2.50 12.37
C LEU A 25 4.18 -3.62 11.33
N GLU A 26 5.33 -4.14 10.90
CA GLU A 26 5.41 -5.22 9.90
C GLU A 26 4.94 -6.58 10.43
N TYR A 27 5.03 -6.78 11.75
CA TYR A 27 4.61 -8.02 12.40
C TYR A 27 3.15 -7.99 12.84
N VAL A 28 2.58 -6.80 13.06
CA VAL A 28 1.21 -6.62 13.55
C VAL A 28 0.25 -6.24 12.42
N LEU A 29 0.69 -5.39 11.49
CA LEU A 29 -0.14 -4.92 10.37
C LEU A 29 0.18 -5.69 9.08
N PRO A 30 -0.82 -5.88 8.20
CA PRO A 30 -0.64 -6.57 6.93
C PRO A 30 0.02 -5.68 5.87
N ILE A 31 1.25 -5.22 6.14
CA ILE A 31 2.02 -4.31 5.27
C ILE A 31 3.38 -4.86 4.85
N ARG A 32 3.79 -6.01 5.39
CA ARG A 32 5.07 -6.65 5.07
C ARG A 32 5.06 -7.25 3.65
N TYR A 33 6.25 -7.35 3.05
CA TYR A 33 6.43 -8.15 1.83
C TYR A 33 6.13 -9.62 2.10
N THR A 34 5.66 -10.30 1.05
CA THR A 34 5.33 -11.72 1.09
C THR A 34 5.95 -12.44 -0.10
N GLU A 35 6.14 -13.75 0.02
CA GLU A 35 6.73 -14.59 -1.03
C GLU A 35 6.06 -14.41 -2.41
N ALA A 36 4.73 -14.18 -2.41
CA ALA A 36 3.95 -14.00 -3.63
C ALA A 36 4.33 -12.75 -4.44
N VAL A 37 4.96 -11.75 -3.82
CA VAL A 37 5.28 -10.45 -4.44
C VAL A 37 6.78 -10.14 -4.49
N GLU A 38 7.65 -11.05 -4.03
CA GLU A 38 9.11 -10.82 -4.01
C GLU A 38 9.70 -10.53 -5.40
N GLN A 39 9.12 -11.10 -6.46
CA GLN A 39 9.58 -10.86 -7.85
C GLN A 39 9.44 -9.40 -8.32
N PHE A 40 8.66 -8.58 -7.62
CA PHE A 40 8.41 -7.17 -7.98
C PHE A 40 9.24 -6.18 -7.14
N ARG A 41 10.15 -6.68 -6.30
CA ARG A 41 10.83 -5.86 -5.28
C ARG A 41 12.01 -5.02 -5.83
N THR A 42 12.50 -5.32 -7.04
CA THR A 42 13.65 -4.66 -7.69
C THR A 42 13.23 -4.09 -9.04
#